data_AF-A0A928FQF1-F1
#
_entry.id   AF-A0A928FQF1-F1
#
_cell.length_a   1.000
_cell.length_b   1.000
_cell.length_c   1.000
_cell.angle_alpha   90.00
_cell.angle_beta   90.00
_cell.angle_gamma   90.00
#
_symmetry.space_group_name_H-M   'P 1'
#
loop_
_entity.id
_entity.type
_entity.pdbx_description
1 polymer ?
#
loop_
_entity_poly.entity_id
_entity_poly.type
_entity_poly.pdbx_seq_one_letter_code
_entity_poly.pdbx_strand_id
1 'polypeptide(L)'
;MAKITFEFNVPCGHSYSVKVGEQEKIVEDSRPNVSFDVENGEHHVYIEQFLEPEPSGLIYRIFEVVTLPLSGVLNIIFSNNDTDWEKDICPYGLKSLVKLNVSGDETFHITLNNSKFSEETNSFILPSVETDPVLLAKTEALDNEGDIDRCYKSFIRRIYSILSVILILFGFFLYISVKQNLSTFLLIFLGTVMLFVSAGIIWTNIYHNRKRNVLHGIFNSQK
;
A
#
# COMPACT_ATOMS: atom_id res chain seq x y z
N MET A 1 -37.65 15.21 -4.42
CA MET A 1 -36.31 14.62 -4.49
C MET A 1 -35.33 15.75 -4.25
N ALA A 2 -34.45 15.55 -3.28
CA ALA A 2 -33.34 16.42 -2.96
C ALA A 2 -32.05 15.76 -3.45
N LYS A 3 -31.07 16.57 -3.80
CA LYS A 3 -29.76 16.10 -4.23
C LYS A 3 -28.75 16.31 -3.09
N ILE A 4 -28.22 15.22 -2.54
CA ILE A 4 -27.08 15.30 -1.63
C ILE A 4 -25.80 15.20 -2.44
N THR A 5 -24.81 16.05 -2.16
CA THR A 5 -23.46 15.92 -2.70
C THR A 5 -22.47 15.69 -1.56
N PHE A 6 -21.59 14.71 -1.73
CA PHE A 6 -20.47 14.46 -0.84
C PHE A 6 -19.18 14.81 -1.56
N GLU A 7 -18.37 15.63 -0.90
CA GLU A 7 -17.03 15.97 -1.34
C GLU A 7 -16.03 15.31 -0.39
N PHE A 8 -15.28 14.33 -0.90
CA PHE A 8 -14.37 13.54 -0.08
C PHE A 8 -12.93 14.04 -0.18
N ASN A 9 -12.26 14.10 0.96
CA ASN A 9 -10.80 14.10 1.01
C ASN A 9 -10.34 12.65 1.21
N VAL A 10 -9.95 12.01 0.10
CA VAL A 10 -9.59 10.59 0.03
C VAL A 10 -8.08 10.43 0.10
N PRO A 11 -7.54 9.57 0.98
CA PRO A 11 -6.11 9.24 0.99
C PRO A 11 -5.68 8.64 -0.37
N CYS A 12 -4.54 9.11 -0.89
CA CYS A 12 -4.00 8.66 -2.17
C CYS A 12 -3.83 7.13 -2.21
N GLY A 13 -4.23 6.51 -3.32
CA GLY A 13 -4.11 5.06 -3.53
C GLY A 13 -5.23 4.23 -2.90
N HIS A 14 -6.28 4.85 -2.35
CA HIS A 14 -7.42 4.15 -1.77
C HIS A 14 -8.74 4.47 -2.49
N SER A 15 -9.63 3.49 -2.45
CA SER A 15 -10.98 3.58 -3.02
C SER A 15 -12.00 3.22 -1.94
N TYR A 16 -13.15 3.90 -1.97
CA TYR A 16 -14.24 3.69 -1.02
C TYR A 16 -15.55 3.49 -1.77
N SER A 17 -16.36 2.55 -1.30
CA SER A 17 -17.77 2.46 -1.65
C SER A 17 -18.58 3.37 -0.75
N VAL A 18 -19.43 4.20 -1.34
CA VAL A 18 -20.37 5.07 -0.66
C VAL A 18 -21.77 4.69 -1.09
N LYS A 19 -22.60 4.28 -0.14
CA LYS A 19 -23.95 3.79 -0.39
C LYS A 19 -24.99 4.58 0.39
N VAL A 20 -26.02 5.03 -0.33
CA VAL A 20 -27.20 5.73 0.22
C VAL A 20 -28.45 5.03 -0.31
N GLY A 21 -29.17 4.34 0.56
CA GLY A 21 -30.28 3.47 0.16
C GLY A 21 -29.82 2.35 -0.79
N GLU A 22 -30.38 2.31 -2.00
CA GLU A 22 -30.01 1.35 -3.05
C GLU A 22 -28.91 1.85 -3.99
N GLN A 23 -28.56 3.15 -3.93
CA GLN A 23 -27.55 3.74 -4.78
C GLN A 23 -26.16 3.55 -4.16
N GLU A 24 -25.23 3.03 -4.95
CA GLU A 24 -23.83 2.82 -4.56
C GLU A 24 -22.91 3.49 -5.59
N LYS A 25 -21.92 4.24 -5.11
CA LYS A 25 -20.93 4.93 -5.94
C LYS A 25 -19.53 4.74 -5.34
N ILE A 26 -18.54 4.68 -6.23
CA ILE A 26 -17.14 4.55 -5.85
C ILE A 26 -16.51 5.94 -5.83
N VAL A 27 -15.74 6.20 -4.78
CA VAL A 27 -14.97 7.43 -4.60
C VAL A 27 -13.50 7.08 -4.53
N GLU A 28 -12.69 7.87 -5.24
CA GLU A 28 -11.24 7.75 -5.33
C GLU A 28 -10.63 9.14 -5.26
N ASP A 29 -9.33 9.25 -4.97
CA ASP A 29 -8.61 10.53 -4.98
C ASP A 29 -8.77 11.29 -6.32
N SER A 30 -8.81 10.57 -7.45
CA SER A 30 -9.04 11.17 -8.78
C SER A 30 -10.47 11.66 -9.02
N ARG A 31 -11.44 11.17 -8.24
CA ARG A 31 -12.88 11.44 -8.36
C ARG A 31 -13.48 11.56 -6.95
N PRO A 32 -13.20 12.66 -6.24
CA PRO A 32 -13.55 12.81 -4.83
C PRO A 32 -15.03 13.10 -4.59
N ASN A 33 -15.81 13.39 -5.64
CA ASN A 33 -17.15 13.93 -5.48
C ASN A 33 -18.21 12.95 -6.00
N VAL A 34 -19.23 12.70 -5.19
CA VAL A 34 -20.39 11.89 -5.57
C VAL A 34 -21.68 12.56 -5.12
N SER A 35 -22.71 12.51 -5.95
CA SER A 35 -24.04 13.02 -5.60
C SER A 35 -25.09 11.92 -5.65
N PHE A 36 -26.11 11.99 -4.82
CA PHE A 36 -27.21 11.03 -4.75
C PHE A 36 -28.55 11.77 -4.77
N ASP A 37 -29.51 11.21 -5.50
CA ASP A 37 -30.89 11.71 -5.50
C ASP A 37 -31.68 10.95 -4.43
N VAL A 38 -32.18 11.65 -3.43
CA VAL A 38 -32.86 11.08 -2.27
C VAL A 38 -34.19 11.78 -1.98
N GLU A 39 -35.03 11.16 -1.16
CA GLU A 39 -36.21 11.83 -0.59
C GLU A 39 -35.81 12.68 0.62
N ASN A 40 -36.66 13.63 1.03
CA ASN A 40 -36.41 14.38 2.24
C ASN A 40 -36.61 13.48 3.47
N GLY A 41 -35.79 13.64 4.50
CA GLY A 41 -35.86 12.85 5.74
C GLY A 41 -34.53 12.23 6.14
N GLU A 42 -34.60 11.27 7.07
CA GLU A 42 -33.42 10.59 7.61
C GLU A 42 -32.88 9.53 6.64
N HIS A 43 -31.58 9.60 6.34
CA HIS A 43 -30.88 8.61 5.54
C HIS A 43 -29.62 8.13 6.25
N HIS A 44 -29.23 6.91 5.88
CA HIS A 44 -28.01 6.28 6.33
C HIS A 44 -27.04 6.19 5.16
N VAL A 45 -25.86 6.78 5.33
CA VAL A 45 -24.75 6.67 4.39
C VAL A 45 -23.78 5.64 4.93
N TYR A 46 -23.54 4.61 4.13
CA TYR A 46 -22.51 3.60 4.42
C TYR A 46 -21.27 3.95 3.61
N ILE A 47 -20.13 4.04 4.28
CA ILE A 47 -18.82 4.28 3.68
C ILE A 47 -17.96 3.07 4.02
N GLU A 48 -17.45 2.36 3.02
CA GLU A 48 -16.63 1.17 3.22
C GLU A 48 -15.40 1.21 2.32
N GLN A 49 -14.22 1.01 2.89
CA GLN A 49 -12.97 0.97 2.15
C GLN A 49 -12.81 -0.34 1.38
N PHE A 50 -12.39 -0.26 0.12
CA PHE A 50 -11.95 -1.44 -0.60
C PHE A 50 -10.58 -1.88 -0.09
N LEU A 51 -10.53 -3.07 0.50
CA LEU A 51 -9.29 -3.71 0.89
C LEU A 51 -8.76 -4.53 -0.28
N GLU A 52 -7.62 -4.14 -0.84
CA GLU A 52 -7.02 -4.84 -1.98
C GLU A 52 -6.60 -6.25 -1.59
N PRO A 53 -7.17 -7.29 -2.23
CA PRO A 53 -6.72 -8.66 -2.02
C PRO A 53 -5.33 -8.85 -2.62
N GLU A 54 -4.49 -9.63 -1.94
CA GLU A 54 -3.19 -9.99 -2.49
C GLU A 54 -3.38 -10.82 -3.78
N PRO A 55 -2.84 -10.38 -4.94
CA PRO A 55 -2.90 -11.19 -6.15
C PRO A 55 -2.21 -12.52 -5.92
N SER A 56 -2.93 -13.62 -6.14
CA SER A 56 -2.47 -14.97 -5.86
C SER A 56 -2.61 -15.86 -7.10
N GLY A 57 -1.68 -16.81 -7.24
CA GLY A 57 -1.70 -17.79 -8.31
C GLY A 57 -0.35 -18.03 -8.97
N LEU A 58 -0.21 -19.19 -9.62
CA LEU A 58 1.02 -19.62 -10.27
C LEU A 58 1.38 -18.75 -11.48
N ILE A 59 0.38 -18.34 -12.28
CA ILE A 59 0.58 -17.47 -13.44
C ILE A 59 1.13 -16.11 -13.01
N TYR A 60 0.58 -15.53 -11.94
CA TYR A 60 1.05 -14.27 -11.37
C TYR A 60 2.52 -14.38 -10.93
N ARG A 61 2.88 -15.45 -10.19
CA ARG A 61 4.26 -15.69 -9.74
C ARG A 61 5.25 -15.84 -10.89
N ILE A 62 4.87 -16.54 -11.96
CA ILE A 62 5.73 -16.69 -13.15
C ILE A 62 5.93 -15.33 -13.81
N PHE A 63 4.83 -14.58 -14.01
CA PHE A 63 4.88 -13.26 -14.61
C PHE A 63 5.77 -12.31 -13.78
N GLU A 64 5.65 -12.34 -12.45
CA GLU A 64 6.50 -11.58 -11.54
C GLU A 64 7.98 -11.91 -11.75
N VAL A 65 8.37 -13.20 -11.73
CA VAL A 65 9.78 -13.61 -11.90
C VAL A 65 10.34 -13.14 -13.23
N VAL A 66 9.58 -13.26 -14.32
CA VAL A 66 10.01 -12.85 -15.67
C VAL A 66 10.18 -11.33 -15.77
N THR A 67 9.37 -10.56 -15.05
CA THR A 67 9.37 -9.09 -15.08
C THR A 67 10.33 -8.45 -14.09
N LEU A 68 10.90 -9.21 -13.13
CA LEU A 68 11.86 -8.71 -12.14
C LEU A 68 13.00 -7.87 -12.73
N PRO A 69 13.69 -8.25 -13.82
CA PRO A 69 14.76 -7.43 -14.39
C PRO A 69 14.26 -6.09 -14.91
N LEU A 70 13.10 -6.08 -15.57
CA LEU A 70 12.51 -4.86 -16.10
C LEU A 70 12.08 -3.93 -14.96
N SER A 71 11.40 -4.46 -13.94
CA SER A 71 11.07 -3.71 -12.73
C SER A 71 12.31 -3.18 -12.02
N GLY A 72 13.40 -3.94 -12.01
CA GLY A 72 14.68 -3.53 -11.43
C GLY A 72 15.28 -2.32 -12.14
N VAL A 73 15.26 -2.32 -13.47
CA VAL A 73 15.72 -1.18 -14.28
C VAL A 73 14.90 0.07 -13.97
N LEU A 74 13.56 -0.06 -13.90
CA LEU A 74 12.69 1.05 -13.55
C LEU A 74 12.96 1.57 -12.13
N ASN A 75 13.11 0.68 -11.15
CA ASN A 75 13.41 1.08 -9.76
C ASN A 75 14.75 1.81 -9.66
N ILE A 76 15.78 1.39 -10.40
CA ILE A 76 17.08 2.07 -10.45
C ILE A 76 16.94 3.46 -11.11
N ILE A 77 16.27 3.55 -12.27
CA ILE A 77 16.12 4.79 -13.02
C ILE A 77 15.35 5.84 -12.22
N PHE A 78 14.24 5.44 -11.60
CA PHE A 78 13.39 6.34 -10.81
C PHE A 78 13.88 6.53 -9.37
N SER A 79 15.02 5.93 -8.99
CA SER A 79 15.56 5.97 -7.62
C SER A 79 14.50 5.59 -6.57
N ASN A 80 13.69 4.58 -6.88
CA ASN A 80 12.64 4.07 -6.00
C ASN A 80 13.24 3.20 -4.89
N ASN A 81 13.98 3.86 -3.99
CA ASN A 81 14.79 3.26 -2.93
C ASN A 81 14.14 3.43 -1.55
N ASP A 82 12.81 3.62 -1.49
CA ASP A 82 12.13 3.80 -0.21
C ASP A 82 12.29 2.54 0.66
N THR A 83 12.95 2.72 1.80
CA THR A 83 13.22 1.67 2.78
C THR A 83 12.11 1.53 3.81
N ASP A 84 11.26 2.54 3.93
CA ASP A 84 10.32 2.70 5.04
C ASP A 84 8.96 2.09 4.67
N TRP A 85 8.98 0.83 4.22
CA TRP A 85 7.80 0.12 3.74
C TRP A 85 6.68 0.00 4.77
N GLU A 86 7.01 0.15 6.05
CA GLU A 86 6.03 0.19 7.14
C GLU A 86 5.08 1.39 7.10
N LYS A 87 5.46 2.49 6.44
CA LYS A 87 4.61 3.69 6.33
C LYS A 87 3.41 3.46 5.45
N ASP A 88 3.51 2.52 4.53
CA ASP A 88 2.45 2.15 3.58
C ASP A 88 1.46 1.12 4.16
N ILE A 89 1.67 0.67 5.41
CA ILE A 89 0.79 -0.34 6.04
C ILE A 89 -0.50 0.32 6.51
N CYS A 90 -1.62 -0.21 6.01
CA CYS A 90 -2.98 0.10 6.40
C CYS A 90 -3.63 -1.17 6.99
N PRO A 91 -3.34 -1.51 8.27
CA PRO A 91 -3.78 -2.78 8.86
C PRO A 91 -5.27 -2.82 9.20
N TYR A 92 -5.93 -1.65 9.19
CA TYR A 92 -7.36 -1.53 9.42
C TYR A 92 -8.02 -0.74 8.29
N GLY A 93 -9.01 -1.37 7.66
CA GLY A 93 -9.94 -0.72 6.76
C GLY A 93 -11.00 0.10 7.50
N LEU A 94 -11.57 1.08 6.82
CA LEU A 94 -12.65 1.90 7.35
C LEU A 94 -14.03 1.33 6.94
N LYS A 95 -14.93 1.18 7.92
CA LYS A 95 -16.36 1.04 7.70
C LYS A 95 -17.12 2.04 8.56
N SER A 96 -17.89 2.94 7.96
CA SER A 96 -18.60 3.98 8.70
C SER A 96 -20.05 4.09 8.28
N LEU A 97 -20.92 4.34 9.26
CA LEU A 97 -22.32 4.65 9.10
C LEU A 97 -22.56 6.09 9.54
N VAL A 98 -22.88 6.97 8.60
CA VAL A 98 -23.22 8.37 8.88
C VAL A 98 -24.72 8.55 8.78
N LYS A 99 -25.31 9.12 9.82
CA LYS A 99 -26.73 9.49 9.82
C LYS A 99 -26.89 10.94 9.42
N LEU A 100 -27.79 11.21 8.49
CA LEU A 100 -28.08 12.55 8.02
C LEU A 100 -29.58 12.75 7.84
N ASN A 101 -30.02 14.00 8.01
CA ASN A 101 -31.41 14.39 7.84
C ASN A 101 -31.49 15.47 6.77
N VAL A 102 -32.06 15.11 5.63
CA VAL A 102 -32.05 15.93 4.40
C VAL A 102 -33.30 16.76 4.35
N SER A 103 -33.11 18.07 4.27
CA SER A 103 -34.22 19.03 4.15
C SER A 103 -34.34 19.63 2.73
N GLY A 104 -33.29 19.52 1.93
CA GLY A 104 -33.20 19.99 0.55
C GLY A 104 -31.86 19.60 -0.07
N ASP A 105 -31.44 20.33 -1.10
CA ASP A 105 -30.12 20.11 -1.71
C ASP A 105 -29.02 20.53 -0.73
N GLU A 106 -28.17 19.58 -0.34
CA GLU A 106 -27.15 19.75 0.70
C GLU A 106 -25.81 19.18 0.23
N THR A 107 -24.72 19.84 0.63
CA THR A 107 -23.35 19.38 0.37
C THR A 107 -22.65 19.11 1.69
N PHE A 108 -21.97 17.96 1.79
CA PHE A 108 -21.20 17.55 2.96
C PHE A 108 -19.75 17.31 2.56
N HIS A 109 -18.82 17.81 3.37
CA HIS A 109 -17.41 17.49 3.23
C HIS A 109 -17.05 16.34 4.16
N ILE A 110 -16.42 15.30 3.61
CA ILE A 110 -16.03 14.10 4.37
C ILE A 110 -14.53 13.89 4.23
N THR A 111 -13.81 13.94 5.34
CA THR A 111 -12.39 13.61 5.39
C THR A 111 -12.22 12.19 5.89
N LEU A 112 -11.56 11.36 5.09
CA LEU A 112 -11.28 9.96 5.42
C LEU A 112 -9.82 9.85 5.85
N ASN A 113 -9.59 9.44 7.09
CA ASN A 113 -8.26 9.19 7.61
C ASN A 113 -8.01 7.69 7.65
N ASN A 114 -6.95 7.24 6.98
CA ASN A 114 -6.56 5.84 6.99
C ASN A 114 -5.80 5.44 8.24
N SER A 115 -5.85 4.13 8.51
CA SER A 115 -4.97 3.55 9.50
C SER A 115 -3.52 3.63 9.02
N LYS A 116 -2.63 3.87 9.98
CA LYS A 116 -1.19 3.95 9.73
C LYS A 116 -0.43 3.55 10.97
N PHE A 117 0.80 3.08 10.77
CA PHE A 117 1.72 2.88 11.88
C PHE A 117 2.28 4.22 12.37
N SER A 118 2.24 4.43 13.68
CA SER A 118 2.86 5.58 14.33
C SER A 118 4.06 5.13 15.14
N GLU A 119 5.26 5.58 14.75
CA GLU A 119 6.49 5.27 15.48
C GLU A 119 6.51 5.96 16.87
N GLU A 120 5.86 7.11 17.01
CA GLU A 120 5.80 7.86 18.28
C GLU A 120 5.03 7.10 19.35
N THR A 121 3.90 6.49 18.98
CA THR A 121 3.05 5.72 19.90
C THR A 121 3.33 4.22 19.85
N ASN A 122 4.20 3.79 18.94
CA ASN A 122 4.50 2.40 18.62
C ASN A 122 3.23 1.54 18.48
N SER A 123 2.25 2.09 17.77
CA SER A 123 0.91 1.52 17.65
C SER A 123 0.28 1.90 16.32
N PHE A 124 -0.73 1.12 15.91
CA PHE A 124 -1.54 1.48 14.76
C PHE A 124 -2.63 2.46 15.17
N ILE A 125 -2.71 3.56 14.42
CA ILE A 125 -3.79 4.53 14.53
C ILE A 125 -5.00 3.95 13.77
N LEU A 126 -6.16 3.95 14.42
CA LEU A 126 -7.41 3.47 13.82
C LEU A 126 -7.91 4.46 12.77
N PRO A 127 -8.59 3.97 11.71
CA PRO A 127 -9.11 4.84 10.68
C PRO A 127 -10.29 5.66 11.23
N SER A 128 -10.47 6.89 10.72
CA SER A 128 -11.52 7.79 11.20
C SER A 128 -12.21 8.52 10.05
N VAL A 129 -13.44 8.96 10.31
CA VAL A 129 -14.22 9.82 9.42
C VAL A 129 -14.49 11.13 10.14
N GLU A 130 -14.12 12.23 9.50
CA GLU A 130 -14.48 13.57 9.93
C GLU A 130 -15.47 14.15 8.93
N THR A 131 -16.50 14.83 9.42
CA THR A 131 -17.59 15.40 8.61
C THR A 131 -17.74 16.87 8.91
N ASP A 132 -17.98 17.67 7.87
CA ASP A 132 -18.36 19.08 7.97
C ASP A 132 -19.65 19.32 7.15
N PRO A 133 -20.78 19.68 7.79
CA PRO A 133 -20.97 19.83 9.25
C PRO A 133 -20.77 18.53 10.04
N VAL A 134 -20.49 18.65 11.35
CA VAL A 134 -20.24 17.51 12.24
C VAL A 134 -21.51 16.65 12.37
N LEU A 135 -21.46 15.43 11.84
CA LEU A 135 -22.52 14.43 11.89
C LEU A 135 -22.18 13.28 12.83
N LEU A 136 -23.22 12.56 13.28
CA LEU A 136 -23.07 11.32 14.04
C LEU A 136 -22.62 10.20 13.09
N ALA A 137 -21.32 9.92 13.09
CA ALA A 137 -20.71 8.80 12.40
C ALA A 137 -20.39 7.66 13.38
N LYS A 138 -20.89 6.45 13.08
CA LYS A 138 -20.45 5.22 13.75
C LYS A 138 -19.40 4.55 12.88
N THR A 139 -18.14 4.63 13.29
CA THR A 139 -17.02 4.03 12.56
C THR A 139 -16.56 2.74 13.24
N GLU A 140 -16.38 1.71 12.43
CA GLU A 140 -15.89 0.39 12.78
C GLU A 140 -14.61 0.12 11.95
N ALA A 141 -13.61 -0.47 12.58
CA ALA A 141 -12.38 -0.88 11.91
C ALA A 141 -12.56 -2.30 11.32
N LEU A 142 -12.19 -2.47 10.06
CA LEU A 142 -12.15 -3.77 9.39
C LEU A 142 -10.73 -4.31 9.42
N ASP A 143 -10.52 -5.51 9.91
CA ASP A 143 -9.18 -6.11 9.92
C ASP A 143 -8.66 -6.34 8.50
N ASN A 144 -7.46 -5.84 8.22
CA ASN A 144 -6.73 -6.08 6.97
C ASN A 144 -5.41 -6.82 7.28
N GLU A 145 -5.54 -8.06 7.75
CA GLU A 145 -4.40 -8.86 8.25
C GLU A 145 -3.29 -9.08 7.21
N GLY A 146 -3.67 -9.10 5.92
CA GLY A 146 -2.76 -9.34 4.81
C GLY A 146 -1.88 -8.14 4.46
N ASP A 147 -2.20 -6.94 4.94
CA ASP A 147 -1.56 -5.70 4.50
C ASP A 147 -0.08 -5.63 4.87
N ILE A 148 0.25 -6.01 6.11
CA ILE A 148 1.63 -6.05 6.62
C ILE A 148 2.49 -6.95 5.72
N ASP A 149 1.95 -8.11 5.34
CA ASP A 149 2.64 -9.07 4.48
C ASP A 149 2.73 -8.57 3.04
N ARG A 150 1.68 -7.93 2.52
CA ARG A 150 1.66 -7.33 1.18
C ARG A 150 2.72 -6.24 1.05
N CYS A 151 2.79 -5.31 2.00
CA CYS A 151 3.77 -4.22 2.00
C CYS A 151 5.20 -4.75 2.13
N TYR A 152 5.44 -5.72 3.03
CA TYR A 152 6.74 -6.38 3.15
C TYR A 152 7.16 -7.11 1.87
N LYS A 153 6.26 -7.89 1.25
CA LYS A 153 6.54 -8.59 -0.01
C LYS A 153 6.84 -7.61 -1.14
N SER A 154 6.08 -6.52 -1.25
CA SER A 154 6.33 -5.45 -2.23
C SER A 154 7.74 -4.85 -2.05
N PHE A 155 8.12 -4.57 -0.81
CA PHE A 155 9.47 -4.11 -0.46
C PHE A 155 10.57 -5.12 -0.87
N ILE A 156 10.44 -6.38 -0.47
CA ILE A 156 11.41 -7.42 -0.83
C ILE A 156 11.48 -7.63 -2.35
N ARG A 157 10.34 -7.53 -3.06
CA ARG A 157 10.30 -7.60 -4.53
C ARG A 157 11.10 -6.48 -5.17
N ARG A 158 11.03 -5.24 -4.64
CA ARG A 158 11.88 -4.12 -5.11
C ARG A 158 13.37 -4.47 -4.96
N ILE A 159 13.79 -4.98 -3.80
CA ILE A 159 15.18 -5.40 -3.57
C ILE A 159 15.62 -6.47 -4.58
N TYR A 160 14.83 -7.54 -4.75
CA TYR A 160 15.18 -8.60 -5.69
C TYR A 160 15.17 -8.15 -7.15
N SER A 161 14.30 -7.21 -7.51
CA SER A 161 14.29 -6.62 -8.85
C SER A 161 15.61 -5.90 -9.15
N ILE A 162 16.11 -5.08 -8.23
CA ILE A 162 17.40 -4.38 -8.36
C ILE A 162 18.55 -5.39 -8.40
N LEU A 163 18.53 -6.40 -7.52
CA LEU A 163 19.54 -7.45 -7.50
C LEU A 163 19.60 -8.22 -8.83
N SER A 164 18.46 -8.48 -9.46
CA SER A 164 18.42 -9.19 -10.74
C SER A 164 19.16 -8.42 -11.84
N VAL A 165 19.08 -7.08 -11.86
CA VAL A 165 19.82 -6.23 -12.80
C VAL A 165 21.32 -6.29 -12.50
N ILE A 166 21.71 -6.18 -11.22
CA ILE A 166 23.11 -6.29 -10.79
C ILE A 166 23.70 -7.64 -11.21
N LEU A 167 22.95 -8.74 -11.03
CA LEU A 167 23.37 -10.09 -11.44
C LEU A 167 23.56 -10.21 -12.95
N ILE A 168 22.67 -9.64 -13.75
CA ILE A 168 22.79 -9.63 -15.22
C ILE A 168 24.02 -8.84 -15.66
N LEU A 169 24.22 -7.64 -15.10
CA LEU A 169 25.41 -6.83 -15.38
C LEU A 169 26.68 -7.54 -14.96
N PHE A 170 26.68 -8.18 -13.80
CA PHE A 170 27.79 -8.96 -13.30
C PHE A 170 28.16 -10.11 -14.24
N GLY A 171 27.16 -10.90 -14.67
CA GLY A 171 27.36 -11.97 -15.64
C GLY A 171 27.91 -11.46 -16.97
N PHE A 172 27.43 -10.30 -17.44
CA PHE A 172 27.93 -9.66 -18.65
C PHE A 172 29.39 -9.21 -18.52
N PHE A 173 29.77 -8.57 -17.41
CA PHE A 173 31.16 -8.18 -17.15
C PHE A 173 32.09 -9.38 -16.98
N LEU A 174 31.63 -10.45 -16.32
CA LEU A 174 32.37 -11.70 -16.23
C LEU A 174 32.62 -12.30 -17.62
N TYR A 175 31.60 -12.35 -18.47
CA TYR A 175 31.74 -12.85 -19.84
C TYR A 175 32.77 -12.06 -20.65
N ILE A 176 32.72 -10.72 -20.61
CA ILE A 176 33.72 -9.86 -21.26
C ILE A 176 35.12 -10.14 -20.71
N SER A 177 35.24 -10.27 -19.39
CA SER A 177 36.52 -10.48 -18.72
C SER A 177 37.19 -11.77 -19.14
N VAL A 178 36.42 -12.86 -19.21
CA VAL A 178 36.90 -14.15 -19.70
C VAL A 178 37.28 -14.05 -21.18
N LYS A 179 36.42 -13.43 -22.01
CA LYS A 179 36.68 -13.28 -23.45
C LYS A 179 37.94 -12.47 -23.75
N GLN A 180 38.26 -11.47 -22.93
CA GLN A 180 39.41 -10.59 -23.10
C GLN A 180 40.66 -11.07 -22.36
N ASN A 181 40.64 -12.25 -21.71
CA ASN A 181 41.71 -12.74 -20.84
C ASN A 181 42.16 -11.69 -19.81
N LEU A 182 41.21 -10.97 -19.21
CA LEU A 182 41.51 -10.01 -18.15
C LEU A 182 42.14 -10.72 -16.94
N SER A 183 43.00 -10.00 -16.23
CA SER A 183 43.77 -10.52 -15.09
C SER A 183 42.87 -11.19 -14.04
N THR A 184 43.35 -12.31 -13.47
CA THR A 184 42.75 -13.01 -12.32
C THR A 184 42.37 -12.07 -11.17
N PHE A 185 43.11 -10.96 -11.00
CA PHE A 185 42.79 -9.91 -10.03
C PHE A 185 41.39 -9.29 -10.22
N LEU A 186 40.98 -9.03 -11.47
CA LEU A 186 39.69 -8.43 -11.78
C LEU A 186 38.52 -9.40 -11.48
N LEU A 187 38.73 -10.69 -11.74
CA LEU A 187 37.76 -11.74 -11.38
C LEU A 187 37.58 -11.85 -9.86
N ILE A 188 38.68 -11.81 -9.10
CA ILE A 188 38.63 -11.82 -7.63
C ILE A 188 37.94 -10.56 -7.09
N PHE A 189 38.24 -9.39 -7.65
CA PHE A 189 37.59 -8.14 -7.27
C PHE A 189 36.07 -8.19 -7.49
N LEU A 190 35.65 -8.60 -8.69
CA LEU A 190 34.25 -8.78 -9.05
C LEU A 190 33.54 -9.76 -8.10
N GLY A 191 34.14 -10.93 -7.82
CA GLY A 191 33.58 -11.89 -6.86
C GLY A 191 33.45 -11.33 -5.45
N THR A 192 34.43 -10.55 -5.00
CA THR A 192 34.43 -9.91 -3.67
C THR A 192 33.28 -8.90 -3.56
N VAL A 193 33.08 -8.06 -4.58
CA VAL A 193 31.96 -7.09 -4.62
C VAL A 193 30.61 -7.82 -4.50
N MET A 194 30.42 -8.92 -5.23
CA MET A 194 29.18 -9.70 -5.16
C MET A 194 28.94 -10.33 -3.78
N LEU A 195 30.00 -10.77 -3.09
CA LEU A 195 29.88 -11.26 -1.72
C LEU A 195 29.39 -10.17 -0.76
N PHE A 196 29.94 -8.96 -0.83
CA PHE A 196 29.51 -7.84 0.00
C PHE A 196 28.06 -7.42 -0.29
N VAL A 197 27.68 -7.34 -1.57
CA VAL A 197 26.30 -7.04 -1.98
C VAL A 197 25.33 -8.10 -1.44
N SER A 198 25.68 -9.38 -1.59
CA SER A 198 24.85 -10.49 -1.11
C SER A 198 24.69 -10.47 0.42
N ALA A 199 25.78 -10.23 1.15
CA ALA A 199 25.76 -10.11 2.61
C ALA A 199 24.88 -8.94 3.07
N GLY A 200 24.97 -7.78 2.41
CA GLY A 200 24.11 -6.63 2.68
C GLY A 200 22.63 -6.94 2.49
N ILE A 201 22.27 -7.63 1.41
CA ILE A 201 20.88 -8.03 1.13
C ILE A 201 20.35 -9.02 2.17
N ILE A 202 21.16 -10.00 2.57
CA ILE A 202 20.78 -10.96 3.62
C ILE A 202 20.54 -10.21 4.93
N TRP A 203 21.44 -9.29 5.29
CA TRP A 203 21.29 -8.46 6.49
C TRP A 203 19.98 -7.64 6.46
N THR A 204 19.71 -6.94 5.35
CA THR A 204 18.48 -6.15 5.15
C THR A 204 17.23 -7.03 5.27
N ASN A 205 17.23 -8.21 4.65
CA ASN A 205 16.12 -9.18 4.78
C ASN A 205 15.90 -9.59 6.23
N ILE A 206 16.96 -9.95 6.96
CA ILE A 206 16.85 -10.35 8.37
C ILE A 206 16.30 -9.20 9.21
N TYR A 207 16.82 -7.98 9.01
CA TYR A 207 16.40 -6.79 9.74
C TYR A 207 14.91 -6.49 9.52
N HIS A 208 14.46 -6.35 8.28
CA HIS A 208 13.06 -6.01 7.99
C HIS A 208 12.10 -7.17 8.27
N ASN A 209 12.53 -8.43 8.18
CA ASN A 209 11.70 -9.56 8.60
C ASN A 209 11.48 -9.57 10.13
N ARG A 210 12.47 -9.15 10.92
CA ARG A 210 12.27 -8.93 12.37
C ARG A 210 11.27 -7.80 12.61
N LYS A 211 11.41 -6.67 11.89
CA LYS A 211 10.46 -5.54 11.99
C LYS A 211 9.03 -5.98 11.63
N ARG A 212 8.86 -6.75 10.56
CA ARG A 212 7.57 -7.38 10.17
C ARG A 212 6.96 -8.20 11.32
N ASN A 213 7.73 -9.05 11.97
CA ASN A 213 7.22 -9.87 13.07
C ASN A 213 6.80 -9.02 14.28
N VAL A 214 7.51 -7.93 14.57
CA VAL A 214 7.14 -6.97 15.62
C VAL A 214 5.81 -6.29 15.27
N LEU A 215 5.64 -5.84 14.03
CA LEU A 215 4.41 -5.19 13.56
C LEU A 215 3.20 -6.14 13.65
N HIS A 216 3.38 -7.41 13.29
CA HIS A 216 2.35 -8.45 13.51
C HIS A 216 2.02 -8.62 14.99
N GLY A 217 3.02 -8.60 15.87
CA GLY A 217 2.81 -8.65 17.33
C GLY A 217 1.98 -7.47 17.84
N ILE A 218 2.28 -6.25 17.37
CA ILE A 218 1.54 -5.03 17.72
C ILE A 218 0.09 -5.13 17.22
N PHE A 219 -0.11 -5.48 15.95
CA PHE A 219 -1.45 -5.62 15.36
C PHE A 219 -2.32 -6.60 16.14
N ASN A 220 -1.80 -7.79 16.43
CA ASN A 220 -2.52 -8.82 17.18
C ASN A 220 -2.82 -8.42 18.63
N SER A 221 -2.04 -7.52 19.22
CA SER A 221 -2.29 -7.01 20.58
C SER A 221 -3.38 -5.93 20.65
N GLN A 222 -3.74 -5.33 19.51
CA GLN A 222 -4.73 -4.26 19.40
C GLN A 222 -6.11 -4.75 18.89
N LYS A 223 -6.23 -6.03 18.54
CA LYS A 223 -7.52 -6.68 18.26
C LYS A 223 -8.29 -6.96 19.54
#